data_AF-A0A528IMW4-F1
#
_entry.id   AF-A0A528IMW4-F1
#
_cell.length_a   1.000
_cell.length_b   1.000
_cell.length_c   1.000
_cell.angle_alpha   90.00
_cell.angle_beta   90.00
_cell.angle_gamma   90.00
#
_symmetry.space_group_name_H-M   'P 1'
#
loop_
_entity.id
_entity.type
_entity.pdbx_description
1 polymer ?
#
loop_
_entity_poly.entity_id
_entity_poly.type
_entity_poly.pdbx_seq_one_letter_code
_entity_poly.pdbx_strand_id
1 'polypeptide(L)' 'MLGILANRTYRHLFAAQVIALIGTGLATVALGLLAFELAGGEAGAVLGTALAIKMIAYV' A
#
# COMPACT_ATOMS: atom_id res chain seq x y z
N MET A 1 11.75 16.52 -20.24
CA MET A 1 11.17 15.52 -19.31
C MET A 1 9.64 15.55 -19.27
N LEU A 2 8.98 16.70 -19.12
CA LEU A 2 7.50 16.78 -19.03
C LEU A 2 6.74 16.36 -20.32
N GLY A 3 7.41 16.28 -21.47
CA GLY A 3 6.79 15.87 -22.75
C GLY A 3 6.18 14.46 -22.74
N ILE A 4 6.61 13.58 -21.83
CA ILE A 4 6.06 12.22 -21.69
C ILE A 4 4.59 12.25 -21.22
N LEU A 5 4.22 13.28 -20.44
CA LEU A 5 2.84 13.49 -19.97
C LEU A 5 1.90 14.04 -21.08
N ALA A 6 2.43 14.42 -22.24
CA ALA A 6 1.60 14.79 -23.40
C ALA A 6 0.87 13.57 -24.00
N ASN A 7 1.42 12.36 -23.81
CA ASN A 7 0.72 11.14 -24.17
C ASN A 7 -0.43 10.89 -23.19
N ARG A 8 -1.67 11.00 -23.71
CA ARG A 8 -2.89 10.87 -22.92
C ARG A 8 -2.95 9.52 -22.18
N THR A 9 -2.62 8.42 -22.84
CA THR A 9 -2.65 7.09 -22.22
C THR A 9 -1.66 7.00 -21.07
N TYR A 10 -0.42 7.44 -21.30
CA TYR A 10 0.62 7.44 -20.26
C TYR A 10 0.21 8.30 -19.05
N ARG A 11 -0.33 9.50 -19.28
CA ARG A 11 -0.76 10.40 -18.20
C ARG A 11 -1.85 9.77 -17.32
N HIS A 12 -2.83 9.08 -17.90
CA HIS A 12 -3.89 8.42 -17.13
C HIS A 12 -3.35 7.23 -16.35
N LEU A 13 -2.50 6.39 -16.97
CA LEU A 13 -1.89 5.25 -16.27
C LEU A 13 -0.97 5.70 -15.13
N PHE A 14 -0.19 6.76 -15.35
CA PHE A 14 0.67 7.33 -14.31
C PHE A 14 -0.15 7.92 -13.15
N ALA A 15 -1.21 8.68 -13.44
CA ALA A 15 -2.10 9.19 -12.40
C ALA A 15 -2.80 8.06 -11.62
N ALA A 16 -3.26 7.01 -12.32
CA ALA A 16 -3.82 5.82 -11.69
C ALA A 16 -2.80 5.14 -10.77
N GLN A 17 -1.54 5.04 -11.19
CA GLN A 17 -0.46 4.49 -10.37
C GLN A 17 -0.20 5.33 -9.12
N VAL A 18 -0.20 6.66 -9.24
CA VAL A 18 -0.02 7.56 -8.09
C VAL A 18 -1.17 7.37 -7.09
N ILE A 19 -2.41 7.32 -7.57
CA ILE A 19 -3.59 7.08 -6.71
C ILE A 19 -3.51 5.71 -6.04
N ALA A 20 -3.11 4.66 -6.78
CA ALA A 20 -2.96 3.32 -6.25
C ALA A 20 -1.88 3.23 -5.16
N LEU A 21 -0.75 3.93 -5.34
CA LEU A 21 0.31 4.00 -4.33
C LEU A 21 -0.16 4.72 -3.07
N ILE A 22 -0.87 5.84 -3.21
CA ILE A 22 -1.44 6.56 -2.07
C ILE A 22 -2.44 5.66 -1.33
N GLY A 23 -3.36 5.02 -2.04
CA GLY A 23 -4.35 4.11 -1.45
C GLY A 23 -3.69 2.93 -0.72
N THR A 24 -2.65 2.34 -1.30
CA THR A 24 -1.90 1.24 -0.67
C THR A 24 -1.18 1.70 0.59
N GLY A 25 -0.58 2.90 0.57
CA GLY A 25 0.06 3.51 1.73
C GLY A 25 -0.95 3.75 2.86
N LEU A 26 -2.09 4.37 2.55
CA LEU A 26 -3.15 4.63 3.52
C LEU A 26 -3.73 3.33 4.12
N ALA A 27 -3.94 2.30 3.28
CA ALA A 27 -4.39 1.00 3.76
C ALA A 27 -3.38 0.37 4.72
N THR A 28 -2.08 0.52 4.46
CA THR A 28 -1.04 0.00 5.35
C THR A 28 -1.04 0.71 6.70
N VAL A 29 -1.24 2.04 6.72
CA VAL A 29 -1.39 2.80 7.97
C VAL A 29 -2.63 2.35 8.74
N ALA A 30 -3.77 2.22 8.06
CA ALA A 30 -5.02 1.77 8.68
C ALA A 30 -4.88 0.35 9.27
N LEU A 31 -4.22 -0.57 8.57
CA LEU A 31 -3.93 -1.91 9.09
C LEU A 31 -3.01 -1.88 10.31
N GLY A 32 -2.04 -0.97 10.35
CA GLY A 32 -1.17 -0.79 11.52
C GLY A 32 -1.93 -0.27 12.74
N LEU A 33 -2.81 0.71 12.54
CA LEU A 33 -3.69 1.22 13.61
C LEU A 33 -4.65 0.14 14.09
N LEU A 34 -5.26 -0.62 13.18
CA LEU A 34 -6.12 -1.75 13.52
C LEU A 34 -5.37 -2.84 14.30
N ALA A 35 -4.13 -3.19 13.89
CA ALA A 35 -3.32 -4.14 14.62
C ALA A 35 -3.01 -3.65 16.06
N PHE A 36 -2.80 -2.33 16.22
CA PHE A 36 -2.63 -1.71 17.53
C PHE A 36 -3.88 -1.79 18.40
N GLU A 37 -5.06 -1.53 17.83
CA GLU A 37 -6.34 -1.69 18.53
C GLU A 37 -6.61 -3.15 18.92
N LEU A 38 -6.17 -4.11 18.11
CA LEU A 38 -6.40 -5.55 18.36
C LEU A 38 -5.42 -6.19 19.35
N ALA A 39 -4.13 -5.83 19.28
CA ALA A 39 -3.06 -6.54 19.98
C ALA A 39 -2.16 -5.65 20.85
N GLY A 40 -2.41 -4.34 20.91
CA GLY A 40 -1.67 -3.39 21.75
C GLY A 40 -0.16 -3.49 21.54
N GLY A 41 0.56 -3.92 22.59
CA GLY A 41 2.02 -4.08 22.55
C GLY A 41 2.53 -5.10 21.52
N GLU A 42 1.70 -6.09 21.15
CA GLU A 42 2.04 -7.14 20.19
C GLU A 42 1.65 -6.80 18.75
N ALA A 43 1.14 -5.59 18.50
CA ALA A 43 0.66 -5.16 17.19
C ALA A 43 1.71 -5.28 16.07
N GLY A 44 2.99 -5.02 16.40
CA GLY A 44 4.09 -5.18 15.46
C GLY A 44 4.28 -6.63 15.01
N ALA A 45 4.16 -7.60 15.93
CA ALA A 45 4.26 -9.01 15.62
C ALA A 45 3.06 -9.49 14.79
N VAL A 46 1.84 -9.04 15.12
CA VAL A 46 0.62 -9.38 14.38
C VAL A 46 0.66 -8.82 12.96
N LEU A 47 0.92 -7.52 12.80
CA LEU A 47 1.02 -6.89 11.48
C LEU A 47 2.16 -7.49 10.65
N GLY A 48 3.32 -7.73 11.26
CA GLY A 48 4.47 -8.33 10.60
C GLY A 48 4.18 -9.74 10.08
N THR A 49 3.50 -10.56 10.89
CA THR A 49 3.08 -11.91 10.48
C THR A 49 2.08 -11.86 9.33
N ALA A 50 1.09 -10.94 9.38
CA ALA A 50 0.13 -10.75 8.30
C ALA A 50 0.81 -10.33 6.98
N LEU A 51 1.76 -9.40 7.04
CA LEU A 51 2.53 -8.97 5.86
C LEU A 51 3.43 -10.09 5.32
N ALA A 52 4.04 -10.90 6.19
CA ALA A 52 4.82 -12.07 5.78
C ALA A 52 3.96 -13.10 5.03
N ILE A 53 2.75 -13.38 5.55
CA ILE A 53 1.77 -14.25 4.87
C ILE A 53 1.43 -13.69 3.49
N LYS A 54 1.14 -12.38 3.39
CA LYS A 54 0.85 -11.74 2.10
C LYS A 54 2.00 -11.93 1.10
N MET A 55 3.25 -11.80 1.53
CA MET A 55 4.40 -11.97 0.64
C MET A 55 4.51 -13.40 0.11
N ILE A 56 4.20 -14.40 0.94
CA ILE A 56 4.16 -15.81 0.51
C ILE A 56 2.99 -16.05 -0.44
N ALA A 57 1.81 -15.50 -0.16
CA ALA A 57 0.62 -15.67 -0.98
C ALA A 57 0.69 -14.95 -2.34
N TYR A 58 1.62 -14.00 -2.50
CA TYR A 58 1.83 -13.24 -3.73
C TYR A 58 2.76 -13.95 -4.73
N VAL A 59 3.50 -14.97 -4.29
CA VAL A 59 4.32 -15.86 -5.14
C VAL A 59 3.44 -16.79 -5.98
#